data_AF-A0A950EY90-F1
#
_entry.id   AF-A0A950EY90-F1
#
_cell.length_a   1.000
_cell.length_b   1.000
_cell.length_c   1.000
_cell.angle_alpha   90.00
_cell.angle_beta   90.00
_cell.angle_gamma   90.00
#
_symmetry.space_group_name_H-M   'P 1'
#
loop_
_entity.id
_entity.type
_entity.pdbx_description
1 polymer ?
#
loop_
_entity_poly.entity_id
_entity_poly.type
_entity_poly.pdbx_seq_one_letter_code
_entity_poly.pdbx_strand_id
1 'polypeptide(L)'
;TWKEICPDFEAYVVEFLSGEVWSRPGLDRRTKSLVTIATLAAQGRTLGLELNIRMALNNGATRQDVVETLLQIAPYAGFPACWEGLALAQKVFVEVDRGA
;
A
#
# COMPACT_ATOMS: atom_id res chain seq x y z
N THR A 1 -17.97 -11.46 1.39
CA THR A 1 -17.13 -10.33 1.87
C THR A 1 -16.54 -10.67 3.23
N TRP A 2 -15.55 -9.93 3.78
CA TRP A 2 -15.01 -10.21 5.11
C TRP A 2 -16.10 -10.34 6.19
N LYS A 3 -17.19 -9.59 6.02
CA LYS A 3 -18.40 -9.63 6.83
C LYS A 3 -19.05 -11.00 7.00
N GLU A 4 -18.93 -11.88 6.01
CA GLU A 4 -19.51 -13.25 6.04
C GLU A 4 -18.60 -14.25 6.76
N ILE A 5 -17.30 -13.96 6.87
CA ILE A 5 -16.29 -14.85 7.45
C ILE A 5 -15.93 -14.42 8.88
N CYS A 6 -15.79 -13.12 9.12
CA CYS A 6 -15.46 -12.53 10.41
C CYS A 6 -16.04 -11.11 10.46
N PRO A 7 -17.29 -10.92 10.92
CA PRO A 7 -17.97 -9.62 10.93
C PRO A 7 -17.22 -8.56 11.75
N ASP A 8 -16.54 -8.97 12.82
CA ASP A 8 -15.77 -8.05 13.67
C ASP A 8 -14.48 -7.56 13.01
N PHE A 9 -13.94 -8.30 12.04
CA PHE A 9 -12.71 -7.91 11.35
C PHE A 9 -12.87 -6.59 10.61
N GLU A 10 -14.02 -6.38 9.96
CA GLU A 10 -14.31 -5.12 9.27
C GLU A 10 -14.42 -3.96 10.27
N ALA A 11 -15.06 -4.18 11.42
CA ALA A 11 -15.15 -3.19 12.49
C ALA A 11 -13.75 -2.82 13.01
N TYR A 12 -12.89 -3.81 13.30
CA TYR A 12 -11.53 -3.54 13.74
C TYR A 12 -10.70 -2.78 12.70
N VAL A 13 -10.80 -3.15 11.42
CA VAL A 13 -10.07 -2.44 10.35
C VAL A 13 -10.59 -1.02 10.16
N VAL A 14 -11.89 -0.79 10.21
CA VAL A 14 -12.43 0.57 10.02
C VAL A 14 -12.12 1.45 11.23
N GLU A 15 -12.44 0.99 12.44
CA GLU A 15 -12.31 1.78 13.66
C GLU A 15 -10.85 2.06 14.02
N PHE A 16 -10.01 1.03 14.10
CA PHE A 16 -8.61 1.21 14.50
C PHE A 16 -7.77 1.85 13.40
N LEU A 17 -7.89 1.34 12.18
CA LEU A 17 -7.01 1.72 11.09
C LEU A 17 -7.39 3.12 10.57
N SER A 18 -8.68 3.39 10.30
CA SER A 18 -9.12 4.71 9.81
C SER A 18 -9.33 5.72 10.94
N GLY A 19 -9.99 5.30 12.03
CA GLY A 19 -10.40 6.18 13.12
C GLY A 19 -9.25 6.62 14.03
N GLU A 20 -8.26 5.75 14.26
CA GLU A 20 -7.13 6.07 15.16
C GLU A 20 -5.83 6.33 14.40
N VAL A 21 -5.26 5.34 13.70
CA VAL A 21 -3.88 5.47 13.19
C VAL A 21 -3.78 6.42 11.99
N TRP A 22 -4.68 6.29 11.02
CA TRP A 22 -4.67 7.12 9.81
C TRP A 22 -5.17 8.55 10.05
N SER A 23 -5.99 8.77 11.08
CA SER A 23 -6.45 10.11 11.47
C SER A 23 -5.41 10.94 12.23
N ARG A 24 -4.39 10.30 12.84
CA ARG A 24 -3.36 11.02 13.62
C ARG A 24 -2.69 12.15 12.84
N PRO A 25 -2.54 13.34 13.44
CA PRO A 25 -1.76 14.42 12.86
C PRO A 25 -0.27 14.06 12.87
N GLY A 26 0.47 14.47 11.85
CA GLY A 26 1.93 14.30 11.76
C GLY A 26 2.42 13.97 10.35
N LEU A 27 1.90 12.88 9.77
CA LEU A 27 2.14 12.52 8.37
C LEU A 27 0.87 12.74 7.55
N ASP A 28 1.01 13.28 6.34
CA ASP A 28 -0.09 13.36 5.39
C ASP A 28 -0.46 11.96 4.85
N ARG A 29 -1.64 11.85 4.22
CA ARG A 29 -2.14 10.55 3.72
C ARG A 29 -1.21 9.96 2.65
N ARG A 30 -0.62 10.80 1.81
CA ARG A 30 0.38 10.40 0.81
C ARG A 30 1.56 9.70 1.49
N THR A 31 2.19 10.32 2.47
CA THR A 31 3.35 9.75 3.16
C THR A 31 2.99 8.48 3.93
N LYS A 32 1.83 8.44 4.61
CA LYS A 32 1.35 7.22 5.29
C LYS A 32 1.20 6.04 4.31
N SER A 33 0.67 6.30 3.11
CA SER A 33 0.56 5.27 2.08
C SER A 33 1.92 4.77 1.61
N LEU A 34 2.89 5.65 1.38
CA LEU A 34 4.24 5.25 0.94
C LEU A 34 4.96 4.42 2.02
N VAL A 35 4.85 4.79 3.29
CA VAL A 35 5.40 3.99 4.41
C VAL A 35 4.75 2.61 4.46
N THR A 36 3.44 2.54 4.24
CA THR A 36 2.71 1.27 4.20
C THR A 36 3.18 0.38 3.03
N ILE A 37 3.35 0.96 1.84
CA ILE A 37 3.90 0.27 0.66
C ILE A 37 5.28 -0.30 0.95
N ALA A 38 6.19 0.52 1.48
CA ALA A 38 7.55 0.08 1.82
C ALA A 38 7.54 -1.11 2.80
N THR A 39 6.68 -1.02 3.82
CA THR A 39 6.56 -2.05 4.86
C THR A 39 6.01 -3.37 4.29
N LEU A 40 4.94 -3.30 3.50
CA LEU A 40 4.31 -4.50 2.93
C LEU A 40 5.20 -5.16 1.87
N ALA A 41 5.90 -4.38 1.05
CA ALA A 41 6.86 -4.89 0.08
C ALA A 41 8.04 -5.57 0.79
N ALA A 42 8.62 -4.93 1.82
CA ALA A 42 9.71 -5.53 2.60
C ALA A 42 9.30 -6.85 3.30
N GLN A 43 8.01 -7.01 3.64
CA GLN A 43 7.48 -8.21 4.27
C GLN A 43 6.93 -9.26 3.28
N GLY A 44 6.99 -9.01 1.97
CA GLY A 44 6.42 -9.91 0.95
C GLY A 44 4.89 -10.07 1.02
N ARG A 45 4.17 -9.06 1.52
CA ARG A 45 2.70 -9.10 1.68
C ARG A 45 1.99 -8.59 0.43
N THR A 46 1.99 -9.41 -0.61
CA THR A 46 1.55 -9.06 -1.98
C THR A 46 0.09 -8.58 -2.07
N LEU A 47 -0.86 -9.26 -1.43
CA LEU A 47 -2.29 -8.86 -1.44
C LEU A 47 -2.50 -7.48 -0.81
N GLY A 48 -1.87 -7.24 0.34
CA GLY A 48 -1.93 -5.95 1.00
C GLY A 48 -1.22 -4.86 0.18
N LEU A 49 -0.08 -5.19 -0.41
CA LEU A 49 0.71 -4.25 -1.21
C LEU A 49 -0.09 -3.77 -2.43
N GLU A 50 -0.74 -4.66 -3.17
CA GLU A 50 -1.57 -4.30 -4.32
C GLU A 50 -2.68 -3.30 -3.95
N LEU A 51 -3.40 -3.57 -2.87
CA LEU A 51 -4.43 -2.68 -2.34
C LEU A 51 -3.86 -1.30 -1.97
N ASN A 52 -2.71 -1.29 -1.29
CA ASN A 52 -2.11 -0.05 -0.79
C ASN A 52 -1.46 0.79 -1.89
N ILE A 53 -1.03 0.19 -3.01
CA ILE A 53 -0.58 0.94 -4.19
C ILE A 53 -1.74 1.75 -4.77
N ARG A 54 -2.93 1.16 -4.94
CA ARG A 54 -4.12 1.91 -5.39
C ARG A 54 -4.50 3.02 -4.42
N MET A 55 -4.51 2.70 -3.12
CA MET A 55 -4.82 3.67 -2.08
C MET A 55 -3.80 4.82 -2.05
N ALA A 56 -2.52 4.57 -2.30
CA ALA A 56 -1.50 5.61 -2.40
C ALA A 56 -1.80 6.60 -3.52
N LEU A 57 -2.15 6.09 -4.72
CA LEU A 57 -2.51 6.93 -5.87
C LEU A 57 -3.74 7.80 -5.55
N ASN A 58 -4.77 7.20 -4.93
CA ASN A 58 -5.97 7.93 -4.49
C ASN A 58 -5.66 8.97 -3.40
N ASN A 59 -4.65 8.72 -2.57
CA ASN A 59 -4.17 9.67 -1.55
C ASN A 59 -3.20 10.72 -2.09
N GLY A 60 -3.03 10.81 -3.42
CA GLY A 60 -2.23 11.84 -4.09
C GLY A 60 -0.76 11.48 -4.31
N ALA A 61 -0.35 10.22 -4.07
CA ALA A 61 0.96 9.76 -4.49
C ALA A 61 1.02 9.66 -6.03
N THR A 62 2.16 10.01 -6.61
CA THR A 62 2.43 9.78 -8.03
C THR A 62 2.93 8.35 -8.25
N ARG A 63 2.91 7.88 -9.50
CA ARG A 63 3.56 6.61 -9.87
C ARG A 63 5.05 6.62 -9.52
N GLN A 64 5.70 7.76 -9.70
CA GLN A 64 7.12 7.92 -9.37
C GLN A 64 7.35 7.75 -7.87
N ASP A 65 6.48 8.31 -7.01
CA ASP A 65 6.59 8.14 -5.56
C ASP A 65 6.60 6.66 -5.15
N VAL A 66 5.72 5.86 -5.77
CA VAL A 66 5.64 4.41 -5.52
C VAL A 66 6.90 3.71 -6.01
N VAL A 67 7.38 4.02 -7.21
CA VAL A 67 8.60 3.42 -7.78
C VAL A 67 9.83 3.75 -6.92
N GLU A 68 10.02 5.02 -6.54
CA GLU A 68 11.15 5.43 -5.69
C GLU A 68 11.07 4.80 -4.30
N THR A 69 9.86 4.66 -3.73
CA THR A 69 9.67 3.98 -2.45
C THR A 69 10.10 2.52 -2.52
N LEU A 70 9.73 1.82 -3.59
CA LEU A 70 10.09 0.41 -3.80
C LEU A 70 11.59 0.25 -4.10
N LEU A 71 12.20 1.19 -4.82
CA LEU A 71 13.65 1.22 -5.02
C LEU A 71 14.37 1.43 -3.68
N GLN A 72 13.87 2.36 -2.85
CA GLN A 72 14.49 2.73 -1.58
C GLN A 72 14.55 1.56 -0.59
N ILE A 73 13.67 0.56 -0.69
CA ILE A 73 13.76 -0.62 0.17
C ILE A 73 14.83 -1.62 -0.27
N ALA A 74 15.36 -1.55 -1.50
CA ALA A 74 16.31 -2.55 -2.00
C ALA A 74 17.56 -2.73 -1.12
N PRO A 75 18.18 -1.68 -0.55
CA PRO A 75 19.33 -1.84 0.37
C PRO A 75 18.96 -2.49 1.72
N TYR A 76 17.70 -2.43 2.12
CA TYR A 76 17.25 -2.84 3.47
C TYR A 76 16.50 -4.17 3.47
N ALA A 77 15.71 -4.44 2.44
CA ALA A 77 14.89 -5.64 2.26
C ALA A 77 15.40 -6.55 1.11
N GLY A 78 16.43 -6.11 0.38
CA GLY A 78 17.00 -6.82 -0.75
C GLY A 78 16.31 -6.52 -2.09
N PHE A 79 17.07 -6.70 -3.17
CA PHE A 79 16.58 -6.57 -4.53
C PHE A 79 15.39 -7.48 -4.87
N PRO A 80 15.24 -8.72 -4.35
CA PRO A 80 14.06 -9.53 -4.62
C PRO A 80 12.75 -8.87 -4.16
N ALA A 81 12.70 -8.30 -2.96
CA ALA A 81 11.52 -7.62 -2.44
C ALA A 81 11.16 -6.37 -3.27
N CYS A 82 12.18 -5.59 -3.65
CA CYS A 82 12.02 -4.45 -4.57
C CYS A 82 11.45 -4.90 -5.93
N TRP A 83 12.03 -5.95 -6.53
CA TRP A 83 11.60 -6.49 -7.82
C TRP A 83 10.14 -6.93 -7.81
N GLU A 84 9.74 -7.73 -6.82
CA GLU A 84 8.35 -8.19 -6.69
C GLU A 84 7.38 -7.03 -6.48
N GLY A 85 7.78 -6.04 -5.67
CA GLY A 85 6.99 -4.83 -5.48
C GLY A 85 6.82 -4.02 -6.76
N LEU A 86 7.88 -3.86 -7.55
CA LEU A 86 7.83 -3.14 -8.84
C LEU A 86 6.95 -3.87 -9.86
N ALA A 87 7.00 -5.20 -9.90
CA ALA A 87 6.12 -6.00 -10.76
C ALA A 87 4.64 -5.82 -10.39
N LEU A 88 4.31 -5.79 -9.09
CA LEU A 88 2.96 -5.50 -8.63
C LEU A 88 2.53 -4.06 -8.92
N ALA A 89 3.42 -3.08 -8.75
CA ALA A 89 3.13 -1.69 -9.10
C ALA A 89 2.80 -1.54 -10.59
N GLN A 90 3.57 -2.20 -11.47
CA GLN A 90 3.30 -2.21 -12.91
C GLN A 90 1.90 -2.78 -13.20
N LYS A 91 1.53 -3.92 -12.59
CA LYS A 91 0.19 -4.51 -12.73
C LYS A 91 -0.90 -3.49 -12.36
N VAL A 92 -0.79 -2.87 -11.19
CA VAL A 92 -1.79 -1.90 -10.72
C VAL A 92 -1.89 -0.69 -11.64
N PHE A 93 -0.75 -0.16 -12.11
CA PHE A 93 -0.73 0.99 -13.02
C PHE A 93 -1.47 0.71 -14.32
N VAL A 94 -1.31 -0.49 -14.88
CA VAL A 94 -2.03 -0.92 -16.09
C VAL A 94 -3.54 -1.02 -15.84
N GLU A 95 -3.95 -1.54 -14.68
CA GLU A 95 -5.37 -1.67 -14.34
C GLU A 95 -6.04 -0.31 -14.10
N VAL A 96 -5.33 0.62 -13.45
CA VAL A 96 -5.80 2.00 -13.26
C VAL A 96 -5.96 2.72 -14.60
N ASP A 97 -5.00 2.57 -15.53
CA ASP A 97 -5.09 3.19 -16.87
C ASP A 97 -6.24 2.63 -17.71
N ARG A 98 -6.63 1.37 -17.46
CA ARG A 98 -7.75 0.71 -18.15
C ARG A 98 -9.11 1.09 -17.58
N GLY A 99 -9.17 1.90 -16.53
CA GLY A 99 -10.43 2.35 -15.92
C GLY A 99 -11.19 1.25 -15.20
N ALA A 100 -10.48 0.35 -14.51
CA ALA A 100 -11.10 -0.59 -13.57
C ALA A 100 -11.95 0.11 -12.49
#